data_AF-A0A9P5B6W7-F1
#
_entry.id   AF-A0A9P5B6W7-F1
#
_cell.length_a   1.000
_cell.length_b   1.000
_cell.length_c   1.000
_cell.angle_alpha   90.00
_cell.angle_beta   90.00
_cell.angle_gamma   90.00
#
_symmetry.space_group_name_H-M   'P 1'
#
loop_
_entity.id
_entity.type
_entity.pdbx_description
1 polymer ?
#
loop_
_entity_poly.entity_id
_entity_poly.type
_entity_poly.pdbx_seq_one_letter_code
_entity_poly.pdbx_strand_id
1 'polypeptide(L)'
;MKPFIALTALFSLTTAAQSPLRDNQMPLPKPPIPLKGHLPLMSPDQPSVQPSVALGDILGSNRGITSFSSFARMQTSTDTRLSDLSTNTTVLAPLNSAVDALPRKPWEQPADYNNFGADAYEGDGGQDRARENMRRFVEAHLVPVSPWEGGEK
;
A
#
# COMPACT_ATOMS: atom_id res chain seq x y z
N MET A 1 26.94 43.57 -23.94
CA MET A 1 27.53 42.97 -25.17
C MET A 1 27.87 41.51 -24.86
N LYS A 2 27.44 40.61 -25.78
CA LYS A 2 27.67 39.14 -25.89
C LYS A 2 26.50 38.24 -25.42
N PRO A 3 25.91 37.43 -26.35
CA PRO A 3 24.63 36.74 -26.17
C PRO A 3 24.76 35.29 -25.65
N PHE A 4 23.71 34.85 -24.94
CA PHE A 4 23.44 33.46 -24.59
C PHE A 4 23.01 32.67 -25.84
N ILE A 5 23.68 31.54 -26.10
CA ILE A 5 23.32 30.58 -27.13
C ILE A 5 22.38 29.54 -26.48
N ALA A 6 21.12 29.52 -26.91
CA ALA A 6 20.17 28.46 -26.62
C ALA A 6 20.36 27.31 -27.61
N LEU A 7 20.60 26.10 -27.12
CA LEU A 7 20.71 24.89 -27.94
C LEU A 7 19.43 24.06 -27.76
N THR A 8 18.51 24.21 -28.70
CA THR A 8 17.26 23.46 -28.80
C THR A 8 17.53 22.10 -29.44
N ALA A 9 17.38 21.01 -28.68
CA ALA A 9 17.47 19.65 -29.22
C ALA A 9 16.11 19.22 -29.79
N LEU A 10 16.06 19.07 -31.11
CA LEU A 10 14.95 18.49 -31.88
C LEU A 10 14.96 16.97 -31.73
N PHE A 11 13.89 16.38 -31.21
CA PHE A 11 13.64 14.94 -31.29
C PHE A 11 12.71 14.63 -32.45
N SER A 12 13.24 13.99 -33.49
CA SER A 12 12.49 13.55 -34.66
C SER A 12 11.72 12.25 -34.37
N LEU A 13 10.41 12.27 -34.63
CA LEU A 13 9.53 11.11 -34.65
C LEU A 13 9.93 10.17 -35.79
N THR A 14 10.09 8.88 -35.49
CA THR A 14 10.14 7.82 -36.49
C THR A 14 8.88 6.99 -36.42
N THR A 15 8.02 7.16 -37.44
CA THR A 15 6.88 6.31 -37.75
C THR A 15 7.39 4.98 -38.31
N ALA A 16 7.08 3.86 -37.64
CA ALA A 16 7.20 2.54 -38.21
C ALA A 16 5.84 2.11 -38.80
N ALA A 17 5.81 1.91 -40.12
CA ALA A 17 4.65 1.40 -40.84
C ALA A 17 4.42 -0.08 -40.51
N GLN A 18 3.21 -0.42 -40.04
CA GLN A 18 2.75 -1.82 -39.90
C GLN A 18 1.99 -2.24 -41.15
N SER A 19 2.42 -3.33 -41.78
CA SER A 19 1.69 -3.98 -42.88
C SER A 19 0.56 -4.88 -42.34
N PRO A 20 -0.63 -4.91 -42.97
CA PRO A 20 -1.73 -5.76 -42.51
C PRO A 20 -1.60 -7.18 -43.08
N LEU A 21 -1.36 -8.17 -42.21
CA LEU A 21 -1.51 -9.59 -42.58
C LEU A 21 -2.98 -9.99 -42.42
N ARG A 22 -3.65 -10.22 -43.54
CA ARG A 22 -5.01 -10.80 -43.61
C ARG A 22 -4.91 -12.30 -43.30
N ASP A 23 -5.38 -12.73 -42.14
CA ASP A 23 -5.67 -14.14 -41.89
C ASP A 23 -7.12 -14.45 -42.26
N ASN A 24 -7.31 -15.00 -43.46
CA ASN A 24 -8.53 -15.71 -43.85
C ASN A 24 -8.58 -17.05 -43.10
N GLN A 25 -9.18 -17.08 -41.91
CA GLN A 25 -9.54 -18.35 -41.25
C GLN A 25 -10.96 -18.76 -41.64
N MET A 26 -11.06 -19.88 -42.36
CA MET A 26 -12.30 -20.65 -42.52
C MET A 26 -12.67 -21.31 -41.18
N PRO A 27 -13.96 -21.43 -40.80
CA PRO A 27 -14.35 -22.05 -39.54
C PRO A 27 -14.22 -23.58 -39.61
N LEU A 28 -13.41 -24.16 -38.71
CA LEU A 28 -13.38 -25.59 -38.44
C LEU A 28 -14.67 -26.01 -37.68
N PRO A 29 -15.36 -27.11 -38.05
CA PRO A 29 -16.53 -27.56 -37.31
C PRO A 29 -16.11 -28.16 -35.95
N LYS A 30 -16.67 -27.64 -34.84
CA LYS A 30 -16.49 -28.20 -33.49
C LYS A 30 -17.32 -29.49 -33.34
N PRO A 31 -16.76 -30.59 -32.80
CA PRO A 31 -17.56 -31.75 -32.40
C PRO A 31 -18.42 -31.41 -31.17
N PRO A 32 -19.61 -32.01 -31.00
CA PRO A 32 -20.49 -31.73 -29.87
C PRO A 32 -19.90 -32.31 -28.57
N ILE A 33 -19.71 -31.44 -27.57
CA ILE A 33 -19.36 -31.83 -26.21
C ILE A 33 -20.64 -32.37 -25.54
N PRO A 34 -20.67 -33.62 -25.01
CA PRO A 34 -21.80 -34.08 -24.23
C PRO A 34 -21.83 -33.37 -22.87
N LEU A 35 -22.92 -32.66 -22.61
CA LEU A 35 -23.22 -31.99 -21.35
C LEU A 35 -23.44 -33.03 -20.23
N LYS A 36 -22.38 -33.43 -19.53
CA LYS A 36 -22.50 -34.15 -18.25
C LYS A 36 -22.49 -33.13 -17.12
N GLY A 37 -23.69 -32.77 -16.70
CA GLY A 37 -23.92 -31.89 -15.55
C GLY A 37 -23.36 -32.48 -14.26
N HIS A 38 -22.51 -31.71 -13.59
CA HIS A 38 -22.29 -31.75 -12.16
C HIS A 38 -22.02 -30.30 -11.72
N LEU A 39 -23.08 -29.50 -11.58
CA LEU A 39 -22.98 -28.30 -10.77
C LEU A 39 -22.85 -28.77 -9.31
N PRO A 40 -21.82 -28.36 -8.55
CA PRO A 40 -21.82 -28.61 -7.12
C PRO A 40 -23.00 -27.84 -6.53
N LEU A 41 -23.97 -28.58 -5.99
CA LEU A 41 -25.04 -28.05 -5.17
C LEU A 41 -24.39 -27.49 -3.89
N MET A 42 -24.17 -26.18 -3.84
CA MET A 42 -23.75 -25.50 -2.61
C MET A 42 -24.82 -25.74 -1.55
N SER A 43 -24.48 -26.51 -0.51
CA SER A 43 -25.30 -26.62 0.69
C SER A 43 -25.22 -25.30 1.47
N PRO A 44 -26.34 -24.73 1.95
CA PRO A 44 -26.37 -23.40 2.56
C PRO A 44 -25.70 -23.28 3.94
N ASP A 45 -25.14 -24.38 4.49
CA ASP A 45 -24.65 -24.44 5.89
C ASP A 45 -23.13 -24.55 6.03
N GLN A 46 -22.33 -24.40 4.97
CA GLN A 46 -20.88 -24.29 5.15
C GLN A 46 -20.51 -22.85 5.56
N PRO A 47 -19.92 -22.61 6.74
CA PRO A 47 -19.34 -21.31 7.03
C PRO A 47 -18.33 -21.02 5.92
N SER A 48 -18.51 -19.92 5.21
CA SER A 48 -17.57 -19.50 4.19
C SER A 48 -16.20 -19.43 4.84
N VAL A 49 -15.31 -20.36 4.51
CA VAL A 49 -13.90 -20.28 4.87
C VAL A 49 -13.36 -19.10 4.06
N GLN A 50 -13.49 -17.90 4.62
CA GLN A 50 -12.85 -16.72 4.07
C GLN A 50 -11.35 -17.01 4.09
N PRO A 51 -10.65 -16.90 2.95
CA PRO A 51 -9.21 -17.07 2.95
C PRO A 51 -8.60 -16.10 3.97
N SER A 52 -7.72 -16.60 4.83
CA SER A 52 -7.00 -15.78 5.79
C SER A 52 -6.00 -14.90 5.04
N VAL A 53 -6.39 -13.64 4.79
CA VAL A 53 -5.54 -12.63 4.15
C VAL A 53 -4.82 -11.84 5.24
N ALA A 54 -3.53 -11.55 5.03
CA ALA A 54 -2.75 -10.75 5.96
C ALA A 54 -3.33 -9.32 6.08
N LEU A 55 -3.29 -8.76 7.29
CA LEU A 55 -3.74 -7.39 7.51
C LEU A 55 -2.95 -6.39 6.65
N GLY A 56 -1.65 -6.63 6.46
CA GLY A 56 -0.79 -5.81 5.59
C GLY A 56 -1.30 -5.72 4.15
N ASP A 57 -1.86 -6.80 3.61
CA ASP A 57 -2.40 -6.82 2.24
C ASP A 57 -3.72 -6.07 2.14
N ILE A 58 -4.58 -6.21 3.16
CA ILE A 58 -5.84 -5.47 3.25
C ILE A 58 -5.57 -3.97 3.32
N LEU A 59 -4.62 -3.55 4.19
CA LEU A 59 -4.23 -2.14 4.34
C LEU A 59 -3.66 -1.57 3.03
N GLY A 60 -2.86 -2.34 2.30
CA GLY A 60 -2.28 -1.93 1.01
C GLY A 60 -3.33 -1.75 -0.10
N SER A 61 -4.45 -2.48 -0.04
CA SER A 61 -5.51 -2.41 -1.05
C SER A 61 -6.42 -1.18 -0.92
N ASN A 62 -6.48 -0.57 0.27
CA ASN A 62 -7.40 0.53 0.56
C ASN A 62 -6.79 1.90 0.21
N ARG A 63 -7.35 2.53 -0.84
CA ARG A 63 -6.90 3.84 -1.35
C ARG A 63 -7.00 4.99 -0.33
N GLY A 64 -7.86 4.88 0.67
CA GLY A 64 -8.09 5.92 1.67
C GLY A 64 -7.02 5.99 2.77
N ILE A 65 -6.18 4.96 2.92
CA ILE A 65 -5.21 4.81 4.02
C ILE A 65 -3.81 4.43 3.52
N THR A 66 -3.51 4.68 2.24
CA THR A 66 -2.24 4.30 1.59
C THR A 66 -1.01 4.92 2.24
N SER A 67 -1.13 6.13 2.80
CA SER A 67 -0.03 6.77 3.52
C SER A 67 0.33 5.98 4.78
N PHE A 68 -0.69 5.64 5.59
CA PHE A 68 -0.49 4.84 6.79
C PHE A 68 0.01 3.43 6.48
N SER A 69 -0.53 2.77 5.45
CA SER A 69 -0.08 1.43 5.07
C SER A 69 1.38 1.41 4.62
N SER A 70 1.84 2.47 3.95
CA SER A 70 3.25 2.63 3.59
C SER A 70 4.15 2.77 4.83
N PHE A 71 3.76 3.61 5.79
CA PHE A 71 4.51 3.79 7.05
C PHE A 71 4.60 2.49 7.85
N ALA A 72 3.49 1.74 7.91
CA ALA A 72 3.43 0.47 8.63
C ALA A 72 4.41 -0.57 8.08
N ARG A 73 4.55 -0.65 6.75
CA ARG A 73 5.46 -1.61 6.08
C ARG A 73 6.93 -1.21 6.17
N MET A 74 7.23 0.08 6.31
CA MET A 74 8.63 0.54 6.47
C MET A 74 9.26 0.08 7.79
N GLN A 75 8.44 -0.26 8.77
CA GLN A 75 8.90 -0.68 10.09
C GLN A 75 8.82 -2.21 10.23
N THR A 76 9.97 -2.87 10.38
CA THR A 76 10.06 -4.33 10.42
C THR A 76 9.19 -4.98 11.48
N SER A 77 9.12 -4.41 12.69
CA SER A 77 8.29 -4.96 13.78
C SER A 77 6.80 -4.93 13.43
N THR A 78 6.34 -3.85 12.81
CA THR A 78 4.95 -3.69 12.41
C THR A 78 4.60 -4.55 11.21
N ASP A 79 5.45 -4.57 10.18
CA ASP A 79 5.23 -5.37 8.97
C ASP A 79 5.12 -6.87 9.29
N THR A 80 6.00 -7.35 10.20
CA THR A 80 5.95 -8.73 10.70
C THR A 80 4.62 -9.01 11.40
N ARG A 81 4.17 -8.10 12.27
CA ARG A 81 2.90 -8.26 13.01
C ARG A 81 1.68 -8.25 12.10
N LEU A 82 1.67 -7.39 11.08
CA LEU A 82 0.57 -7.27 10.12
C LEU A 82 0.53 -8.42 9.09
N SER A 83 1.65 -9.12 8.92
CA SER A 83 1.77 -10.31 8.08
C SER A 83 1.44 -11.61 8.82
N ASP A 84 1.41 -11.58 10.16
CA ASP A 84 1.09 -12.73 11.00
C ASP A 84 -0.42 -12.97 11.07
N LEU A 85 -0.86 -14.11 10.53
CA LEU A 85 -2.26 -14.53 10.51
C LEU A 85 -2.74 -15.09 11.86
N SER A 86 -1.84 -15.37 12.79
CA SER A 86 -2.16 -15.94 14.11
C SER A 86 -2.36 -14.88 15.20
N THR A 87 -1.88 -13.66 14.98
CA THR A 87 -1.96 -12.57 15.95
C THR A 87 -3.19 -11.69 15.72
N ASN A 88 -4.08 -11.65 16.71
CA ASN A 88 -5.20 -10.72 16.70
C ASN A 88 -4.71 -9.27 16.83
N THR A 89 -5.08 -8.42 15.88
CA THR A 89 -4.73 -7.01 15.86
C THR A 89 -5.89 -6.19 15.32
N THR A 90 -6.28 -5.15 16.05
CA THR A 90 -7.20 -4.14 15.54
C THR A 90 -6.39 -2.93 15.06
N VAL A 91 -6.58 -2.53 13.80
CA VAL A 91 -5.83 -1.44 13.17
C VAL A 91 -6.70 -0.20 13.06
N LEU A 92 -6.28 0.90 13.69
CA LEU A 92 -6.93 2.21 13.62
C LEU A 92 -6.26 3.08 12.58
N ALA A 93 -6.39 2.72 11.30
CA ALA A 93 -5.66 3.42 10.25
C ALA A 93 -6.24 4.84 10.01
N PRO A 94 -5.46 5.92 10.19
CA PRO A 94 -5.89 7.26 9.81
C PRO A 94 -6.06 7.37 8.30
N LEU A 95 -7.06 8.16 7.87
CA LEU A 95 -7.23 8.50 6.47
C LEU A 95 -6.03 9.31 5.96
N ASN A 96 -5.74 9.21 4.67
CA ASN A 96 -4.70 10.02 4.01
C ASN A 96 -4.91 11.52 4.29
N SER A 97 -6.16 11.99 4.21
CA SER A 97 -6.50 13.38 4.54
C SER A 97 -6.22 13.75 5.99
N ALA A 98 -6.36 12.81 6.92
CA ALA A 98 -6.02 13.03 8.33
C ALA A 98 -4.51 13.11 8.54
N VAL A 99 -3.73 12.30 7.81
CA VAL A 99 -2.26 12.36 7.79
C VAL A 99 -1.78 13.69 7.20
N ASP A 100 -2.38 14.14 6.10
CA ASP A 100 -2.03 15.39 5.43
C ASP A 100 -2.41 16.63 6.26
N ALA A 101 -3.48 16.53 7.04
CA ALA A 101 -3.95 17.60 7.93
C ALA A 101 -3.16 17.69 9.25
N LEU A 102 -2.18 16.80 9.49
CA LEU A 102 -1.39 16.88 10.71
C LEU A 102 -0.61 18.19 10.76
N PRO A 103 -0.56 18.86 11.92
CA PRO A 103 0.13 20.15 12.05
C PRO A 103 1.65 20.03 11.86
N ARG A 104 2.19 18.82 12.01
CA ARG A 104 3.61 18.47 11.89
C ARG A 104 3.75 17.08 11.30
N LYS A 105 4.93 16.75 10.77
CA LYS A 105 5.13 15.44 10.16
C LYS A 105 5.13 14.32 11.22
N PRO A 106 4.66 13.10 10.90
CA PRO A 106 4.61 11.99 11.87
C PRO A 106 5.99 11.58 12.43
N TRP A 107 7.06 11.82 11.68
CA TRP A 107 8.43 11.56 12.11
C TRP A 107 9.04 12.68 12.97
N GLU A 108 8.33 13.80 13.14
CA GLU A 108 8.81 14.97 13.89
C GLU A 108 8.21 15.05 15.30
N GLN A 109 9.07 14.94 16.32
CA GLN A 109 8.75 15.27 17.69
C GLN A 109 9.26 16.67 18.09
N PRO A 110 8.47 17.44 18.86
CA PRO A 110 8.87 18.77 19.28
C PRO A 110 10.01 18.74 20.31
N ALA A 111 10.10 17.67 21.10
CA ALA A 111 11.21 17.45 22.02
C ALA A 111 12.56 17.34 21.29
N ASP A 112 12.59 16.78 20.07
CA ASP A 112 13.83 16.65 19.30
C ASP A 112 14.36 18.01 18.86
N TYR A 113 13.49 18.93 18.43
CA TYR A 113 13.90 20.31 18.12
C TYR A 113 14.41 21.06 19.36
N ASN A 114 13.82 20.80 20.54
CA ASN A 114 14.30 21.42 21.78
C ASN A 114 15.70 20.93 22.18
N ASN A 115 16.03 19.66 21.88
CA ASN A 115 17.28 19.03 22.28
C ASN A 115 18.41 19.22 21.26
N PHE A 116 18.08 19.21 19.96
CA PHE A 116 19.05 19.19 18.85
C PHE A 116 19.00 20.42 17.95
N GLY A 117 18.05 21.34 18.18
CA GLY A 117 17.87 22.55 17.37
C GLY A 117 17.16 22.27 16.04
N ALA A 118 17.29 23.21 15.10
CA ALA A 118 16.61 23.12 13.80
C ALA A 118 17.03 21.89 12.98
N ASP A 119 18.28 21.43 13.16
CA ASP A 119 18.88 20.32 12.43
C ASP A 119 18.63 18.96 13.10
N ALA A 120 17.58 18.85 13.92
CA ALA A 120 17.27 17.64 14.70
C ALA A 120 17.10 16.36 13.86
N TYR A 121 16.83 16.49 12.56
CA TYR A 121 16.65 15.35 11.65
C TYR A 121 17.70 15.26 10.55
N GLU A 122 18.78 16.05 10.66
CA GLU A 122 19.92 15.98 9.73
C GLU A 122 20.92 14.88 10.13
N GLY A 123 21.54 14.27 9.12
CA GLY A 123 22.51 13.19 9.28
C GLY A 123 21.93 11.88 9.84
N ASP A 124 22.82 10.90 10.07
CA ASP A 124 22.42 9.53 10.46
C ASP A 124 21.64 9.49 11.78
N GLY A 125 22.07 10.27 12.77
CA GLY A 125 21.35 10.38 14.05
C GLY A 125 19.96 11.00 13.91
N GLY A 126 19.79 11.92 12.96
CA GLY A 126 18.49 12.48 12.62
C GLY A 126 17.56 11.47 11.95
N GLN A 127 18.10 10.66 11.03
CA GLN A 127 17.35 9.58 10.38
C GLN A 127 16.88 8.53 11.38
N ASP A 128 17.72 8.15 12.34
CA ASP A 128 17.35 7.18 13.37
C ASP A 128 16.23 7.71 14.28
N ARG A 129 16.28 9.00 14.67
CA ARG A 129 15.19 9.66 15.41
C ARG A 129 13.89 9.67 14.61
N ALA A 130 13.95 10.07 13.34
CA ALA A 130 12.79 10.06 12.45
C ALA A 130 12.16 8.66 12.33
N ARG A 131 13.01 7.62 12.19
CA ARG A 131 12.56 6.22 12.10
C ARG A 131 11.88 5.76 13.39
N GLU A 132 12.45 6.07 14.54
CA GLU A 132 11.87 5.73 15.85
C GLU A 132 10.54 6.46 16.10
N ASN A 133 10.46 7.75 15.73
CA ASN A 133 9.24 8.52 15.81
C ASN A 133 8.14 7.94 14.90
N MET A 134 8.50 7.53 13.68
CA MET A 134 7.58 6.87 12.77
C MET A 134 7.08 5.53 13.33
N ARG A 135 7.97 4.72 13.91
CA ARG A 135 7.60 3.47 14.59
C ARG A 135 6.54 3.72 15.67
N ARG A 136 6.79 4.69 16.55
CA ARG A 136 5.85 5.08 17.63
C ARG A 136 4.51 5.55 17.08
N PHE A 137 4.52 6.36 16.03
CA PHE A 137 3.31 6.83 15.37
C PHE A 137 2.48 5.64 14.87
N VAL A 138 3.10 4.68 14.18
CA VAL A 138 2.40 3.51 13.65
C VAL A 138 1.87 2.61 14.77
N GLU A 139 2.69 2.30 15.76
CA GLU A 139 2.31 1.40 16.86
C GLU A 139 1.15 1.94 17.70
N ALA A 140 1.04 3.26 17.86
CA ALA A 140 -0.10 3.89 18.52
C ALA A 140 -1.45 3.61 17.84
N HIS A 141 -1.44 3.19 16.57
CA HIS A 141 -2.63 2.83 15.80
C HIS A 141 -2.85 1.30 15.73
N LEU A 142 -2.03 0.50 16.41
CA LEU A 142 -2.14 -0.95 16.46
C LEU A 142 -2.57 -1.40 17.85
N VAL A 143 -3.84 -1.74 17.99
CA VAL A 143 -4.40 -2.27 19.23
C VAL A 143 -4.19 -3.79 19.26
N PRO A 144 -3.58 -4.36 20.32
CA PRO A 144 -3.22 -5.77 20.35
C PRO A 144 -4.38 -6.72 20.66
N VAL A 145 -5.60 -6.20 20.78
CA VAL A 145 -6.81 -6.95 21.10
C VAL A 145 -7.76 -6.91 19.92
N SER A 146 -8.36 -8.06 19.61
CA SER A 146 -9.48 -8.18 18.67
C SER A 146 -10.38 -9.34 19.11
N PRO A 147 -11.72 -9.17 19.13
CA PRO A 147 -12.46 -7.93 18.87
C PRO A 147 -12.19 -6.86 19.93
N TRP A 148 -12.22 -5.58 19.53
CA TRP A 148 -12.08 -4.45 20.44
C TRP A 148 -13.46 -4.04 20.93
N GLU A 149 -13.73 -4.17 22.24
CA GLU A 149 -15.06 -3.92 22.80
C GLU A 149 -15.42 -2.42 22.74
N GLY A 150 -16.68 -2.13 22.43
CA GLY A 150 -17.15 -0.76 22.31
C GLY A 150 -17.07 -0.03 23.66
N GLY A 151 -16.28 1.05 23.72
CA GLY A 151 -16.15 1.90 24.92
C GLY A 151 -14.76 1.84 25.58
N GLU A 152 -13.90 0.92 25.16
CA GLU A 152 -12.49 0.92 25.52
C GLU A 152 -11.73 2.04 24.78
N LYS A 153 -10.77 2.68 25.44
CA LYS A 153 -9.96 3.80 24.92
C LYS A 153 -8.48 3.49 25.00
#